data_AF-G9KN95-F1
#
_entry.id   AF-G9KN95-F1
#
_cell.length_a   1.000
_cell.length_b   1.000
_cell.length_c   1.000
_cell.angle_alpha   90.00
_cell.angle_beta   90.00
_cell.angle_gamma   90.00
#
_symmetry.space_group_name_H-M   'P 1'
#
loop_
_entity.id
_entity.type
_entity.pdbx_description
1 polymer ?
#
loop_
_entity_poly.entity_id
_entity_poly.type
_entity_poly.pdbx_seq_one_letter_code
_entity_poly.pdbx_strand_id
1 'polypeptide(L)'
;QPPPSPLLALCTLCTFLVSEKHAGDQSLWKPYLDILPKAYTCPVCLEPKVVNLFPEPLKAKAEEQRARVQGFFSSSRDFFSSLQPLFSEAVENIFSYSALLWAWCTVNTRAVYMKHGQRKCFSPEPDTYALAPYLDLLNHSPDVQVKAAFNEETRCYEVRTASGCRKHEQVFICYGPHDNQRLLLEYGFVSIQNPHACVYVSADLLVKYLPSTDKQMNKKISILKDHDFIENLTFGWDGPSWRLLTALKLLCLEAE
;
A
#
# COMPACT_ATOMS: atom_id res chain seq x y z
N GLN A 1 12.06 -31.49 -11.24
CA GLN A 1 11.85 -30.04 -11.33
C GLN A 1 12.31 -29.43 -10.01
N PRO A 2 13.09 -28.35 -10.00
CA PRO A 2 13.29 -27.59 -8.77
C PRO A 2 11.93 -27.06 -8.28
N PRO A 3 11.69 -27.00 -6.96
CA PRO A 3 10.44 -26.44 -6.44
C PRO A 3 10.31 -24.97 -6.89
N PRO A 4 9.09 -24.50 -7.21
CA PRO A 4 8.88 -23.09 -7.50
C PRO A 4 9.38 -22.25 -6.33
N SER A 5 9.96 -21.08 -6.62
CA SER A 5 10.24 -20.07 -5.59
C SER A 5 8.97 -19.83 -4.78
N PRO A 6 9.08 -19.61 -3.46
CA PRO A 6 7.91 -19.41 -2.63
C PRO A 6 7.08 -18.24 -3.17
N LEU A 7 5.81 -18.50 -3.47
CA LEU A 7 4.88 -17.52 -4.00
C LEU A 7 4.60 -16.45 -2.96
N LEU A 8 4.74 -15.20 -3.37
CA LEU A 8 4.32 -14.05 -2.58
C LEU A 8 2.80 -14.13 -2.37
N ALA A 9 2.31 -13.99 -1.14
CA ALA A 9 0.87 -14.05 -0.82
C ALA A 9 0.04 -13.10 -1.72
N LEU A 10 0.60 -11.93 -2.05
CA LEU A 10 0.01 -10.97 -2.98
C LEU A 10 -0.16 -11.55 -4.40
N CYS A 11 0.82 -12.30 -4.91
CA CYS A 11 0.72 -12.95 -6.22
C CYS A 11 -0.41 -13.97 -6.24
N THR A 12 -0.51 -14.80 -5.20
CA THR A 12 -1.58 -15.79 -5.09
C THR A 12 -2.96 -15.14 -5.05
N LEU A 13 -3.15 -14.11 -4.22
CA LEU A 13 -4.46 -13.44 -4.09
C LEU A 13 -4.85 -12.69 -5.37
N CYS A 14 -3.90 -12.03 -6.04
CA CYS A 14 -4.15 -11.40 -7.33
C CYS A 14 -4.51 -12.42 -8.42
N THR A 15 -3.79 -13.55 -8.47
CA THR A 15 -4.06 -14.65 -9.41
C THR A 15 -5.45 -15.24 -9.18
N PHE A 16 -5.81 -15.44 -7.91
CA PHE A 16 -7.13 -15.92 -7.52
C PHE A 16 -8.24 -14.96 -7.99
N LEU A 17 -8.10 -13.65 -7.74
CA LEU A 17 -9.06 -12.65 -8.23
C LEU A 17 -9.24 -12.68 -9.75
N VAL A 18 -8.15 -12.75 -10.50
CA VAL A 18 -8.20 -12.80 -11.97
C VAL A 18 -8.88 -14.09 -12.44
N SER A 19 -8.55 -15.23 -11.83
CA SER A 19 -9.14 -16.54 -12.17
C SER A 19 -10.65 -16.57 -11.92
N GLU A 20 -11.09 -16.11 -10.74
CA GLU A 20 -12.51 -16.09 -10.38
C GLU A 20 -13.30 -15.09 -11.23
N LYS A 21 -12.70 -13.95 -11.57
CA LYS A 21 -13.30 -12.99 -12.50
C LYS A 21 -13.45 -13.58 -13.90
N HIS A 22 -12.49 -14.37 -14.36
CA HIS A 22 -12.56 -15.07 -15.64
C HIS A 22 -13.63 -16.18 -15.63
N ALA A 23 -13.77 -16.90 -14.53
CA ALA A 23 -14.80 -17.95 -14.36
C ALA A 23 -16.24 -17.40 -14.47
N GLY A 24 -16.46 -16.11 -14.25
CA GLY A 24 -17.73 -15.44 -14.50
C GLY A 24 -18.87 -16.04 -13.67
N ASP A 25 -19.93 -16.50 -14.33
CA ASP A 25 -21.12 -17.08 -13.68
C ASP A 25 -20.84 -18.39 -12.93
N GLN A 26 -19.70 -19.04 -13.20
CA GLN A 26 -19.27 -20.24 -12.47
C GLN A 26 -18.57 -19.90 -11.16
N SER A 27 -18.20 -18.63 -10.92
CA SER A 27 -17.52 -18.23 -9.69
C SER A 27 -18.49 -18.12 -8.53
N LEU A 28 -18.15 -18.80 -7.42
CA LEU A 28 -18.86 -18.62 -6.15
C LEU A 28 -18.72 -17.18 -5.60
N TRP A 29 -17.65 -16.48 -5.98
CA TRP A 29 -17.39 -15.10 -5.56
C TRP A 29 -17.95 -14.06 -6.53
N LYS A 30 -18.66 -14.46 -7.60
CA LYS A 30 -19.28 -13.53 -8.54
C LYS A 30 -20.04 -12.37 -7.86
N PRO A 31 -20.89 -12.59 -6.84
CA PRO A 31 -21.61 -11.48 -6.19
C PRO A 31 -20.67 -10.44 -5.56
N TYR A 32 -19.53 -10.88 -5.01
CA TYR A 32 -18.51 -9.99 -4.48
C TYR A 32 -17.71 -9.31 -5.62
N LEU A 33 -17.36 -10.04 -6.67
CA LEU A 33 -16.62 -9.50 -7.80
C LEU A 33 -17.43 -8.44 -8.58
N ASP A 34 -18.76 -8.60 -8.67
CA ASP A 34 -19.65 -7.68 -9.36
C ASP A 34 -19.78 -6.32 -8.66
N ILE A 35 -19.57 -6.27 -7.34
CA ILE A 35 -19.60 -5.01 -6.56
C ILE A 35 -18.24 -4.30 -6.50
N LEU A 36 -17.15 -4.98 -6.89
CA LEU A 36 -15.82 -4.38 -6.88
C LEU A 36 -15.69 -3.26 -7.92
N PRO A 37 -14.85 -2.24 -7.66
CA PRO A 37 -14.58 -1.19 -8.64
C PRO A 37 -14.04 -1.75 -9.95
N LYS A 38 -14.55 -1.23 -11.07
CA LYS A 38 -14.05 -1.55 -12.41
C LYS A 38 -12.74 -0.81 -12.75
N ALA A 39 -12.53 0.34 -12.12
CA ALA A 39 -11.35 1.19 -12.28
C ALA A 39 -10.93 1.77 -10.93
N TYR A 40 -9.66 2.13 -10.83
CA TYR A 40 -9.04 2.71 -9.64
C TYR A 40 -8.34 4.03 -9.99
N THR A 41 -8.25 4.91 -9.02
CA THR A 41 -7.62 6.24 -9.14
C THR A 41 -6.22 6.30 -8.54
N CYS A 42 -5.64 5.16 -8.17
CA CYS A 42 -4.26 5.07 -7.70
C CYS A 42 -3.30 5.58 -8.80
N PRO A 43 -2.21 6.30 -8.47
CA PRO A 43 -1.26 6.85 -9.44
C PRO A 43 -0.73 5.84 -10.47
N VAL A 44 -0.58 4.57 -10.09
CA VAL A 44 -0.19 3.51 -11.02
C VAL A 44 -1.16 3.34 -12.20
N CYS A 45 -2.45 3.61 -12.00
CA CYS A 45 -3.51 3.53 -13.02
C CYS A 45 -3.67 4.82 -13.85
N LEU A 46 -3.09 5.94 -13.42
CA LEU A 46 -3.26 7.23 -14.08
C LEU A 46 -2.38 7.36 -15.32
N GLU A 47 -2.83 8.15 -16.29
CA GLU A 47 -2.03 8.46 -17.46
C GLU A 47 -0.73 9.18 -17.08
N PRO A 48 0.39 8.94 -17.79
CA PRO A 48 1.67 9.62 -17.53
C PRO A 48 1.54 11.15 -17.52
N LYS A 49 0.67 11.72 -18.37
CA LYS A 49 0.43 13.17 -18.42
C LYS A 49 -0.15 13.72 -17.13
N VAL A 50 -1.00 12.96 -16.44
CA VAL A 50 -1.60 13.35 -15.16
C VAL A 50 -0.55 13.25 -14.05
N VAL A 51 0.22 12.15 -14.03
CA VAL A 51 1.30 11.94 -13.03
C VAL A 51 2.38 13.02 -13.14
N ASN A 52 2.65 13.52 -14.36
CA ASN A 52 3.58 14.63 -14.58
C ASN A 52 3.14 15.97 -13.96
N LEU A 53 1.88 16.11 -13.53
CA LEU A 53 1.40 17.30 -12.82
C LEU A 53 1.69 17.24 -11.31
N PHE A 54 2.13 16.09 -10.80
CA PHE A 54 2.42 15.93 -9.37
C PHE A 54 3.73 16.63 -8.99
N PRO A 55 3.86 17.06 -7.72
CA PRO A 55 5.15 17.48 -7.17
C PRO A 55 6.19 16.38 -7.31
N GLU A 56 7.45 16.77 -7.55
CA GLU A 56 8.55 15.84 -7.86
C GLU A 56 8.67 14.65 -6.89
N PRO A 57 8.57 14.82 -5.55
CA PRO A 57 8.66 13.69 -4.62
C PRO A 57 7.52 12.67 -4.77
N LEU A 58 6.30 13.16 -5.03
CA LEU A 58 5.14 12.31 -5.23
C LEU A 58 5.18 11.63 -6.59
N LYS A 59 5.61 12.36 -7.63
CA LYS A 59 5.82 11.83 -8.98
C LYS A 59 6.81 10.67 -8.97
N ALA A 60 7.98 10.84 -8.34
CA ALA A 60 8.98 9.80 -8.21
C ALA A 60 8.42 8.54 -7.52
N LYS A 61 7.60 8.71 -6.47
CA LYS A 61 6.94 7.59 -5.78
C LYS A 61 5.90 6.89 -6.65
N ALA A 62 5.13 7.63 -7.46
CA ALA A 62 4.18 7.05 -8.40
C ALA A 62 4.90 6.24 -9.51
N GLU A 63 6.04 6.74 -10.01
CA GLU A 63 6.87 6.04 -10.98
C GLU A 63 7.53 4.79 -10.40
N GLU A 64 8.04 4.88 -9.16
CA GLU A 64 8.58 3.75 -8.41
C GLU A 64 7.51 2.66 -8.22
N GLN A 65 6.30 3.02 -7.82
CA GLN A 65 5.18 2.08 -7.67
C GLN A 65 4.84 1.42 -9.01
N ARG A 66 4.80 2.19 -10.11
CA ARG A 66 4.56 1.64 -11.45
C ARG A 66 5.64 0.65 -11.87
N ALA A 67 6.90 0.98 -11.66
CA ALA A 67 8.02 0.08 -11.95
C ALA A 67 7.92 -1.21 -11.11
N ARG A 68 7.52 -1.11 -9.83
CA ARG A 68 7.30 -2.27 -8.96
C ARG A 68 6.18 -3.17 -9.48
N VAL A 69 5.03 -2.61 -9.87
CA VAL A 69 3.91 -3.43 -10.41
C VAL A 69 4.28 -4.08 -11.74
N GLN A 70 5.02 -3.38 -12.60
CA GLN A 70 5.54 -3.94 -13.85
C GLN A 70 6.55 -5.07 -13.62
N GLY A 71 7.47 -4.88 -12.66
CA GLY A 71 8.41 -5.91 -12.23
C GLY A 71 7.69 -7.13 -11.66
N PHE A 72 6.69 -6.89 -10.80
CA PHE A 72 5.84 -7.93 -10.21
C PHE A 72 5.07 -8.74 -11.26
N PHE A 73 4.49 -8.09 -12.27
CA PHE A 73 3.86 -8.78 -13.40
C PHE A 73 4.87 -9.64 -14.16
N SER A 74 6.04 -9.07 -14.46
CA SER A 74 7.08 -9.77 -15.22
C SER A 74 7.62 -11.00 -14.48
N SER A 75 7.86 -10.88 -13.17
CA SER A 75 8.34 -11.99 -12.33
C SER A 75 7.28 -13.08 -12.11
N SER A 76 6.00 -12.76 -12.29
CA SER A 76 4.90 -13.71 -12.09
C SER A 76 4.54 -14.49 -13.36
N ARG A 77 5.15 -14.17 -14.51
CA ARG A 77 4.81 -14.81 -15.80
C ARG A 77 5.00 -16.31 -15.80
N ASP A 78 6.13 -16.81 -15.32
CA ASP A 78 6.41 -18.26 -15.26
C ASP A 78 5.37 -18.99 -14.39
N PHE A 79 4.93 -18.33 -13.31
CA PHE A 79 3.85 -18.86 -12.48
C PHE A 79 2.53 -18.91 -13.25
N PHE A 80 2.13 -17.84 -13.94
CA PHE A 80 0.91 -17.84 -14.76
C PHE A 80 0.95 -18.91 -15.86
N SER A 81 2.09 -19.06 -16.55
CA SER A 81 2.30 -20.12 -17.55
C SER A 81 2.14 -21.52 -16.96
N SER A 82 2.55 -21.73 -15.70
CA SER A 82 2.37 -23.02 -15.01
C SER A 82 0.90 -23.39 -14.76
N LEU A 83 0.00 -22.40 -14.78
CA LEU A 83 -1.44 -22.60 -14.56
C LEU A 83 -2.20 -22.96 -15.85
N GLN A 84 -1.54 -22.98 -17.02
CA GLN A 84 -2.20 -23.28 -18.30
C GLN A 84 -3.09 -24.54 -18.30
N PRO A 85 -2.72 -25.65 -17.62
CA PRO A 85 -3.59 -26.83 -17.57
C PRO A 85 -4.96 -26.61 -16.90
N LEU A 86 -5.14 -25.51 -16.15
CA LEU A 86 -6.39 -25.17 -15.46
C LEU A 86 -7.34 -24.34 -16.33
N PHE A 87 -6.88 -23.84 -17.47
CA PHE A 87 -7.64 -22.92 -18.32
C PHE A 87 -7.74 -23.44 -19.75
N SER A 88 -8.93 -23.31 -20.35
CA SER A 88 -9.16 -23.66 -21.76
C SER A 88 -8.59 -22.62 -22.72
N GLU A 89 -8.50 -21.37 -22.30
CA GLU A 89 -7.90 -20.28 -23.07
C GLU A 89 -6.42 -20.10 -22.71
N ALA A 90 -5.68 -19.42 -23.59
CA ALA A 90 -4.29 -19.07 -23.32
C ALA A 90 -4.20 -18.19 -22.07
N VAL A 91 -3.37 -18.60 -21.09
CA VAL A 91 -3.21 -17.88 -19.82
C VAL A 91 -2.72 -16.45 -20.00
N GLU A 92 -2.02 -16.15 -21.09
CA GLU A 92 -1.57 -14.80 -21.44
C GLU A 92 -2.73 -13.84 -21.73
N ASN A 93 -3.86 -14.36 -22.20
CA ASN A 93 -5.08 -13.57 -22.44
C ASN A 93 -5.84 -13.31 -21.13
N ILE A 94 -5.82 -14.28 -20.21
CA ILE A 94 -6.49 -14.21 -18.91
C ILE A 94 -5.70 -13.33 -17.95
N PHE A 95 -4.42 -13.65 -17.75
CA PHE A 95 -3.48 -12.96 -16.87
C PHE A 95 -2.71 -11.87 -17.64
N SER A 96 -3.46 -10.97 -18.27
CA SER A 96 -2.88 -9.78 -18.89
C SER A 96 -2.39 -8.77 -17.85
N TYR A 97 -1.53 -7.83 -18.27
CA TYR A 97 -1.05 -6.76 -17.38
C TYR A 97 -2.21 -5.93 -16.79
N SER A 98 -3.24 -5.64 -17.59
CA SER A 98 -4.41 -4.89 -17.12
C SER A 98 -5.24 -5.68 -16.10
N ALA A 99 -5.40 -6.99 -16.31
CA ALA A 99 -6.08 -7.87 -15.35
C ALA A 99 -5.31 -7.93 -14.02
N LEU A 100 -3.98 -8.09 -14.08
CA LEU A 100 -3.16 -8.10 -12.87
C LEU A 100 -3.11 -6.72 -12.19
N LEU A 101 -3.05 -5.63 -12.95
CA LEU A 101 -3.09 -4.27 -12.39
C LEU A 101 -4.40 -4.01 -11.64
N TRP A 102 -5.53 -4.43 -12.20
CA TRP A 102 -6.83 -4.36 -11.53
C TRP A 102 -6.85 -5.20 -10.24
N ALA A 103 -6.34 -6.43 -10.29
CA ALA A 103 -6.30 -7.30 -9.12
C ALA A 103 -5.36 -6.75 -8.03
N TRP A 104 -4.18 -6.24 -8.43
CA TRP A 104 -3.23 -5.59 -7.53
C TRP A 104 -3.86 -4.38 -6.85
N CYS A 105 -4.52 -3.49 -7.60
CA CYS A 105 -5.22 -2.35 -7.00
C CYS A 105 -6.35 -2.80 -6.07
N THR A 106 -7.08 -3.85 -6.43
CA THR A 106 -8.11 -4.43 -5.56
C THR A 106 -7.51 -4.88 -4.24
N VAL A 107 -6.45 -5.68 -4.26
CA VAL A 107 -5.79 -6.15 -3.04
C VAL A 107 -5.20 -4.99 -2.24
N ASN A 108 -4.48 -4.08 -2.91
CA ASN A 108 -3.80 -2.96 -2.24
C ASN A 108 -4.76 -2.02 -1.52
N THR A 109 -5.94 -1.77 -2.11
CA THR A 109 -6.90 -0.80 -1.59
C THR A 109 -7.89 -1.40 -0.58
N ARG A 110 -8.08 -2.72 -0.57
CA ARG A 110 -9.19 -3.39 0.16
C ARG A 110 -8.77 -4.53 1.07
N ALA A 111 -7.53 -5.01 0.99
CA ALA A 111 -7.11 -6.14 1.82
C ALA A 111 -7.03 -5.75 3.31
N VAL A 112 -7.52 -6.64 4.16
CA VAL A 112 -7.31 -6.58 5.61
C VAL A 112 -6.14 -7.45 5.99
N TYR A 113 -5.42 -7.02 7.03
CA TYR A 113 -4.36 -7.80 7.65
C TYR A 113 -4.97 -8.83 8.62
N MET A 114 -4.92 -10.10 8.27
CA MET A 114 -5.32 -11.22 9.11
C MET A 114 -4.12 -12.11 9.40
N LYS A 115 -3.66 -12.13 10.66
CA LYS A 115 -2.55 -13.01 11.06
C LYS A 115 -3.02 -14.47 11.00
N HIS A 116 -2.31 -15.29 10.24
CA HIS A 116 -2.52 -16.73 10.17
C HIS A 116 -1.26 -17.49 10.60
N GLY A 117 -1.42 -18.75 10.99
CA GLY A 117 -0.28 -19.65 11.14
C GLY A 117 0.39 -19.89 9.79
N GLN A 118 1.72 -19.78 9.73
CA GLN A 118 2.51 -19.96 8.50
C GLN A 118 2.16 -21.28 7.79
N ARG A 119 1.84 -21.21 6.50
CA ARG A 119 1.65 -22.42 5.67
C ARG A 119 2.94 -22.74 4.93
N LYS A 120 3.29 -24.03 4.85
CA LYS A 120 4.56 -24.52 4.25
C LYS A 120 4.75 -24.17 2.76
N CYS A 121 3.70 -23.77 2.07
CA CYS A 121 3.68 -23.47 0.63
C CYS A 121 3.91 -21.99 0.29
N PHE A 122 3.95 -21.09 1.27
CA PHE A 122 4.20 -19.66 1.07
C PHE A 122 5.60 -19.24 1.53
N SER A 123 6.04 -18.07 1.09
CA SER A 123 7.27 -17.44 1.57
C SER A 123 7.27 -17.25 3.09
N PRO A 124 8.44 -17.17 3.75
CA PRO A 124 8.52 -16.89 5.19
C PRO A 124 7.97 -15.50 5.59
N GLU A 125 7.65 -14.64 4.62
CA GLU A 125 6.95 -13.38 4.83
C GLU A 125 5.54 -13.63 5.41
N PRO A 126 5.04 -12.79 6.32
CA PRO A 126 3.77 -13.02 6.98
C PRO A 126 2.61 -13.02 5.96
N ASP A 127 1.98 -14.19 5.80
CA ASP A 127 0.75 -14.42 5.04
C ASP A 127 -0.41 -13.68 5.71
N THR A 128 -0.61 -12.41 5.33
CA THR A 128 -1.52 -11.55 6.08
C THR A 128 -2.65 -10.95 5.25
N TYR A 129 -2.67 -11.09 3.93
CA TYR A 129 -3.70 -10.45 3.10
C TYR A 129 -4.95 -11.31 2.98
N ALA A 130 -6.09 -10.73 3.31
CA ALA A 130 -7.41 -11.29 3.00
C ALA A 130 -8.32 -10.21 2.44
N LEU A 131 -9.22 -10.59 1.54
CA LEU A 131 -10.35 -9.75 1.16
C LEU A 131 -11.56 -10.17 1.98
N ALA A 132 -12.16 -9.20 2.66
CA ALA A 132 -13.32 -9.40 3.50
C ALA A 132 -14.53 -8.72 2.86
N PRO A 133 -15.36 -9.46 2.08
CA PRO A 133 -16.57 -8.90 1.48
C PRO A 133 -17.44 -8.17 2.52
N TYR A 134 -18.09 -7.09 2.09
CA TYR A 134 -18.86 -6.14 2.91
C TYR A 134 -18.02 -5.21 3.78
N LEU A 135 -16.98 -5.72 4.45
CA LEU A 135 -16.11 -4.89 5.27
C LEU A 135 -15.39 -3.85 4.41
N ASP A 136 -14.88 -4.29 3.26
CA ASP A 136 -14.15 -3.46 2.29
C ASP A 136 -15.02 -2.43 1.55
N LEU A 137 -16.32 -2.37 1.85
CA LEU A 137 -17.22 -1.30 1.38
C LEU A 137 -17.20 -0.08 2.29
N LEU A 138 -16.69 -0.21 3.53
CA LEU A 138 -16.65 0.88 4.49
C LEU A 138 -15.52 1.85 4.14
N ASN A 139 -15.86 3.12 3.97
CA ASN A 139 -14.91 4.17 3.62
C ASN A 139 -14.07 4.62 4.82
N HIS A 140 -12.93 5.24 4.52
CA HIS A 140 -12.04 5.82 5.52
C HIS A 140 -12.58 7.13 6.10
N SER A 141 -12.47 7.29 7.42
CA SER A 141 -12.45 8.59 8.09
C SER A 141 -11.33 8.60 9.15
N PRO A 142 -10.53 9.69 9.24
CA PRO A 142 -9.52 9.82 10.28
C PRO A 142 -10.12 10.08 11.68
N ASP A 143 -11.38 10.53 11.75
CA ASP A 143 -12.05 10.90 13.00
C ASP A 143 -12.70 9.70 13.71
N VAL A 144 -12.76 8.55 13.04
CA VAL A 144 -13.40 7.35 13.58
C VAL A 144 -12.35 6.41 14.16
N GLN A 145 -12.64 5.89 15.35
CA GLN A 145 -11.86 4.84 15.97
C GLN A 145 -12.63 3.53 15.92
N VAL A 146 -11.98 2.49 15.39
CA VAL A 146 -12.53 1.14 15.33
C VAL A 146 -11.55 0.14 15.92
N LYS A 147 -12.09 -0.92 16.53
CA LYS A 147 -11.35 -2.13 16.84
C LYS A 147 -11.71 -3.18 15.79
N ALA A 148 -10.75 -3.55 14.99
CA ALA A 148 -10.89 -4.54 13.92
C ALA A 148 -9.96 -5.72 14.24
N ALA A 149 -10.52 -6.92 14.41
CA ALA A 149 -9.75 -8.12 14.70
C ALA A 149 -10.49 -9.38 14.28
N PHE A 150 -9.74 -10.43 13.96
CA PHE A 150 -10.30 -11.77 13.86
C PHE A 150 -10.57 -12.31 15.26
N ASN A 151 -11.81 -12.68 15.54
CA ASN A 151 -12.22 -13.30 16.77
C ASN A 151 -12.16 -14.83 16.59
N GLU A 152 -11.23 -15.48 17.30
CA GLU A 152 -11.02 -16.93 17.21
C GLU A 152 -12.20 -17.75 17.75
N GLU A 153 -12.97 -17.19 18.71
CA GLU A 153 -14.13 -17.87 19.29
C GLU A 153 -15.31 -17.90 18.32
N THR A 154 -15.62 -16.74 17.71
CA THR A 154 -16.71 -16.62 16.73
C THR A 154 -16.28 -17.00 15.32
N ARG A 155 -14.98 -17.19 15.09
CA ARG A 155 -14.34 -17.51 13.79
C ARG A 155 -14.68 -16.46 12.72
N CYS A 156 -14.84 -15.20 13.13
CA CYS A 156 -15.28 -14.10 12.30
C CYS A 156 -14.34 -12.90 12.44
N TYR A 157 -14.19 -12.13 11.36
CA TYR A 157 -13.54 -10.83 11.42
C TYR A 157 -14.55 -9.79 11.91
N GLU A 158 -14.29 -9.18 13.06
CA GLU A 158 -15.21 -8.26 13.72
C GLU A 158 -14.65 -6.84 13.68
N VAL A 159 -15.50 -5.89 13.28
CA VAL A 159 -15.22 -4.44 13.36
C VAL A 159 -16.19 -3.80 14.34
N ARG A 160 -15.65 -3.19 15.38
CA ARG A 160 -16.40 -2.52 16.44
C ARG A 160 -16.04 -1.05 16.47
N THR A 161 -17.00 -0.19 16.16
CA THR A 161 -16.84 1.26 16.28
C THR A 161 -16.91 1.70 17.74
N ALA A 162 -16.07 2.67 18.12
CA ALA A 162 -16.19 3.37 19.40
C ALA A 162 -17.18 4.55 19.34
N SER A 163 -17.51 5.01 18.13
CA SER A 163 -18.40 6.15 17.87
C SER A 163 -19.80 5.68 17.53
N GLY A 164 -20.83 6.41 17.97
CA GLY A 164 -22.21 6.15 17.59
C GLY A 164 -22.48 6.49 16.12
N CYS A 165 -23.30 5.69 15.45
CA CYS A 165 -23.74 5.95 14.07
C CYS A 165 -25.22 6.36 14.08
N ARG A 166 -25.57 7.51 13.48
CA ARG A 166 -26.97 7.91 13.36
C ARG A 166 -27.64 7.20 12.19
N LYS A 167 -28.97 7.05 12.28
CA LYS A 167 -29.77 6.45 11.21
C LYS A 167 -29.57 7.24 9.91
N HIS A 168 -29.32 6.52 8.83
CA HIS A 168 -29.07 7.04 7.48
C HIS A 168 -27.73 7.79 7.29
N GLU A 169 -26.84 7.78 8.28
CA GLU A 169 -25.46 8.24 8.07
C GLU A 169 -24.58 7.10 7.57
N GLN A 170 -23.61 7.47 6.74
CA GLN A 170 -22.59 6.53 6.30
C GLN A 170 -21.75 6.07 7.49
N VAL A 171 -21.50 4.77 7.55
CA VAL A 171 -20.59 4.17 8.51
C VAL A 171 -19.19 4.18 7.91
N PHE A 172 -18.23 4.68 8.69
CA PHE A 172 -16.82 4.77 8.31
C PHE A 172 -15.97 3.85 9.20
N ILE A 173 -14.79 3.50 8.70
CA ILE A 173 -13.72 2.88 9.48
C ILE A 173 -12.44 3.70 9.33
N CYS A 174 -11.43 3.41 10.15
CA CYS A 174 -10.11 3.99 9.97
C CYS A 174 -9.17 2.95 9.36
N TYR A 175 -8.61 3.26 8.18
CA TYR A 175 -7.65 2.39 7.50
C TYR A 175 -6.26 2.45 8.16
N GLY A 176 -6.01 3.49 8.96
CA GLY A 176 -4.78 3.74 9.66
C GLY A 176 -4.46 5.23 9.71
N PRO A 177 -3.47 5.64 10.52
CA PRO A 177 -3.01 7.03 10.60
C PRO A 177 -2.15 7.36 9.38
N HIS A 178 -2.78 7.47 8.22
CA HIS A 178 -2.11 7.69 6.94
C HIS A 178 -2.18 9.16 6.53
N ASP A 179 -1.04 9.70 6.05
CA ASP A 179 -0.99 11.00 5.41
C ASP A 179 -1.62 10.97 4.01
N ASN A 180 -1.87 12.14 3.43
CA ASN A 180 -2.53 12.25 2.13
C ASN A 180 -1.71 11.72 0.95
N GLN A 181 -0.38 11.73 1.02
CA GLN A 181 0.46 11.13 -0.02
C GLN A 181 0.35 9.60 0.03
N ARG A 182 0.34 9.00 1.22
CA ARG A 182 0.08 7.56 1.36
C ARG A 182 -1.35 7.17 0.96
N LEU A 183 -2.36 7.94 1.37
CA LEU A 183 -3.75 7.67 0.96
C LEU A 183 -3.90 7.70 -0.56
N LEU A 184 -3.25 8.65 -1.24
CA LEU A 184 -3.31 8.74 -2.69
C LEU A 184 -2.60 7.56 -3.36
N LEU A 185 -1.37 7.24 -2.93
CA LEU A 185 -0.57 6.16 -3.52
C LEU A 185 -1.22 4.79 -3.33
N GLU A 186 -1.75 4.51 -2.14
CA GLU A 186 -2.22 3.17 -1.77
C GLU A 186 -3.72 2.97 -1.99
N TYR A 187 -4.53 4.03 -1.80
CA TYR A 187 -6.00 3.96 -1.85
C TYR A 187 -6.63 4.80 -2.97
N GLY A 188 -5.86 5.64 -3.66
CA GLY A 188 -6.35 6.44 -4.78
C GLY A 188 -7.20 7.65 -4.40
N PHE A 189 -7.17 8.10 -3.15
CA PHE A 189 -7.89 9.30 -2.71
C PHE A 189 -7.08 10.15 -1.72
N VAL A 190 -7.52 11.38 -1.46
CA VAL A 190 -6.98 12.24 -0.40
C VAL A 190 -8.09 12.61 0.57
N SER A 191 -7.75 12.75 1.85
CA SER A 191 -8.72 13.17 2.87
C SER A 191 -8.63 14.68 3.10
N ILE A 192 -9.79 15.34 3.09
CA ILE A 192 -9.92 16.77 3.38
C ILE A 192 -9.74 16.94 4.90
N GLN A 193 -8.90 17.90 5.31
CA GLN A 193 -8.60 18.15 6.73
C GLN A 193 -8.01 16.93 7.47
N ASN A 194 -7.21 16.13 6.78
CA ASN A 194 -6.54 14.98 7.39
C ASN A 194 -5.62 15.42 8.55
N PRO A 195 -5.86 14.97 9.80
CA PRO A 195 -5.01 15.31 10.94
C PRO A 195 -3.61 14.70 10.83
N HIS A 196 -3.43 13.67 10.00
CA HIS A 196 -2.14 13.05 9.70
C HIS A 196 -1.47 13.64 8.45
N ALA A 197 -2.03 14.70 7.86
CA ALA A 197 -1.39 15.38 6.74
C ALA A 197 0.00 15.88 7.14
N CYS A 198 0.99 15.59 6.30
CA CYS A 198 2.35 16.05 6.49
C CYS A 198 3.00 16.38 5.14
N VAL A 199 4.09 17.13 5.20
CA VAL A 199 4.95 17.45 4.07
C VAL A 199 6.29 16.77 4.28
N TYR A 200 6.78 16.08 3.25
CA TYR A 200 8.07 15.43 3.26
C TYR A 200 9.20 16.44 3.04
N VAL A 201 10.27 16.28 3.82
CA VAL A 201 11.50 17.06 3.72
C VAL A 201 12.58 16.14 3.17
N SER A 202 13.16 16.49 2.02
CA SER A 202 14.28 15.71 1.48
C SER A 202 15.58 16.04 2.22
N ALA A 203 16.49 15.07 2.25
CA ALA A 203 17.84 15.27 2.75
C ALA A 203 18.55 16.43 2.03
N ASP A 204 18.38 16.53 0.71
CA ASP A 204 18.96 17.60 -0.09
C ASP A 204 18.45 18.98 0.32
N LEU A 205 17.17 19.08 0.74
CA LEU A 205 16.61 20.31 1.28
C LEU A 205 17.31 20.70 2.58
N LEU A 206 17.55 19.74 3.48
CA LEU A 206 18.27 19.98 4.73
C LEU A 206 19.69 20.47 4.47
N VAL A 207 20.44 19.79 3.60
CA VAL A 207 21.82 20.15 3.27
C VAL A 207 21.88 21.53 2.60
N LYS A 208 20.90 21.87 1.78
CA LYS A 208 20.83 23.17 1.09
C LYS A 208 20.63 24.35 2.04
N TYR A 209 19.83 24.18 3.10
CA TYR A 209 19.47 25.29 3.98
C TYR A 209 20.23 25.32 5.32
N LEU A 210 20.93 24.24 5.68
CA LEU A 210 21.80 24.22 6.85
C LEU A 210 23.17 24.84 6.54
N PRO A 211 23.83 25.50 7.52
CA PRO A 211 25.08 26.20 7.28
C PRO A 211 26.17 25.28 6.71
N SER A 212 26.69 25.63 5.53
CA SER A 212 27.73 24.87 4.81
C SER A 212 29.14 25.04 5.38
N THR A 213 29.30 25.81 6.46
CA THR A 213 30.58 26.10 7.10
C THR A 213 31.12 24.96 7.96
N ASP A 214 30.31 23.94 8.24
CA ASP A 214 30.72 22.79 9.02
C ASP A 214 31.52 21.78 8.18
N LYS A 215 32.82 21.66 8.48
CA LYS A 215 33.73 20.70 7.85
C LYS A 215 33.35 19.23 8.12
N GLN A 216 32.51 18.97 9.12
CA GLN A 216 32.05 17.64 9.50
C GLN A 216 30.67 17.27 8.95
N MET A 217 30.03 18.14 8.16
CA MET A 217 28.67 17.93 7.62
C MET A 217 28.52 16.57 6.91
N ASN A 218 29.50 16.18 6.09
CA ASN A 218 29.47 14.88 5.39
C ASN A 218 29.50 13.69 6.36
N LYS A 219 30.23 13.78 7.49
CA LYS A 219 30.27 12.72 8.50
C LYS A 219 28.93 12.60 9.21
N LYS A 220 28.32 13.74 9.59
CA LYS A 220 27.00 13.77 10.22
C LYS A 220 25.93 13.18 9.32
N ILE A 221 25.94 13.51 8.02
CA ILE A 221 25.03 12.91 7.04
C ILE A 221 25.27 11.40 6.92
N SER A 222 26.52 10.94 6.93
CA SER A 222 26.82 9.50 6.93
C SER A 222 26.21 8.81 8.14
N ILE A 223 26.39 9.37 9.35
CA ILE A 223 25.79 8.83 10.58
C ILE A 223 24.27 8.74 10.46
N LEU A 224 23.60 9.78 9.93
CA LEU A 224 22.15 9.74 9.71
C LEU A 224 21.74 8.64 8.72
N LYS A 225 22.53 8.40 7.67
CA LYS A 225 22.29 7.33 6.70
C LYS A 225 22.48 5.96 7.33
N ASP A 226 23.57 5.77 8.06
CA ASP A 226 23.95 4.51 8.69
C ASP A 226 22.94 4.06 9.77
N HIS A 227 22.15 4.99 10.30
CA HIS A 227 21.12 4.75 11.29
C HIS A 227 19.67 4.94 10.77
N ASP A 228 19.44 5.03 9.46
CA ASP A 228 18.12 5.17 8.83
C ASP A 228 17.32 6.44 9.25
N PHE A 229 18.03 7.51 9.61
CA PHE A 229 17.47 8.81 9.99
C PHE A 229 17.40 9.84 8.86
N ILE A 230 17.63 9.42 7.61
CA ILE A 230 17.54 10.32 6.45
C ILE A 230 16.24 10.14 5.64
N GLU A 231 15.44 9.13 5.99
CA GLU A 231 14.19 8.79 5.32
C GLU A 231 12.96 9.17 6.16
N ASN A 232 11.85 9.46 5.47
CA ASN A 232 10.56 9.82 6.08
C ASN A 232 10.65 11.00 7.07
N LEU A 233 11.46 12.01 6.69
CA LEU A 233 11.53 13.27 7.41
C LEU A 233 10.31 14.11 7.01
N THR A 234 9.51 14.50 8.00
CA THR A 234 8.21 15.11 7.74
C THR A 234 7.92 16.26 8.69
N PHE A 235 7.11 17.21 8.23
CA PHE A 235 6.47 18.24 9.02
C PHE A 235 4.96 18.04 8.97
N GLY A 236 4.34 17.81 10.12
CA GLY A 236 2.89 17.74 10.28
C GLY A 236 2.33 18.96 11.00
N TRP A 237 1.05 18.89 11.39
CA TRP A 237 0.40 19.95 12.17
C TRP A 237 1.06 20.21 13.53
N ASP A 238 1.55 19.15 14.19
CA ASP A 238 2.23 19.24 15.49
C ASP A 238 3.73 19.62 15.38
N GLY A 239 4.21 19.93 14.17
CA GLY A 239 5.60 20.30 13.91
C GLY A 239 6.45 19.17 13.29
N PRO A 240 7.78 19.19 13.49
CA PRO A 240 8.69 18.23 12.85
C PRO A 240 8.54 16.84 13.47
N SER A 241 8.62 15.81 12.64
CA SER A 241 8.67 14.43 13.14
C SER A 241 9.90 14.21 14.03
N TRP A 242 9.83 13.23 14.93
CA TRP A 242 10.96 12.89 15.80
C TRP A 242 12.24 12.55 15.03
N ARG A 243 12.09 11.93 13.85
CA ARG A 243 13.21 11.64 12.94
C ARG A 243 13.82 12.94 12.40
N LEU A 244 12.99 13.86 11.92
CA LEU A 244 13.45 15.16 11.43
C LEU A 244 14.11 15.97 12.54
N LEU A 245 13.53 15.99 13.74
CA LEU A 245 14.12 16.68 14.88
C LEU A 245 15.49 16.09 15.27
N THR A 246 15.62 14.76 15.26
CA THR A 246 16.90 14.07 15.52
C THR A 246 17.93 14.39 14.46
N ALA A 247 17.54 14.38 13.18
CA ALA A 247 18.41 14.77 12.07
C ALA A 247 18.90 16.22 12.23
N LEU A 248 17.99 17.16 12.51
CA LEU A 248 18.33 18.56 12.74
C LEU A 248 19.27 18.74 13.95
N LYS A 249 19.04 18.03 15.05
CA LYS A 249 19.92 18.09 16.23
C LYS A 249 21.35 17.68 15.91
N LEU A 250 21.53 16.57 15.17
CA LEU A 250 22.88 16.11 14.80
C LEU A 250 23.53 17.07 13.81
N LEU A 251 22.78 17.57 12.82
CA LEU A 251 23.32 18.47 11.81
C LEU A 251 23.73 19.82 12.42
N CYS A 252 22.97 20.34 13.38
CA CYS A 252 23.26 21.60 14.07
C CYS A 252 24.25 21.49 15.24
N LEU A 253 24.71 20.28 15.60
CA LEU A 253 25.65 20.09 16.71
C LEU A 253 27.00 20.75 16.37
N GLU A 254 27.51 21.68 17.19
CA GLU A 254 28.81 22.28 16.91
C GLU A 254 29.95 21.26 17.04
N ALA A 255 30.97 21.39 16.20
CA ALA A 255 32.19 20.62 16.33
C ALA A 255 33.05 21.26 17.44
N GLU A 256 33.31 20.53 18.51
CA GLU A 256 34.38 20.87 19.47
C GLU A 256 35.76 20.85 18.79
#